data_AF-A0A972ARY4-F1
#
_entry.id   AF-A0A972ARY4-F1
#
_cell.length_a   1.000
_cell.length_b   1.000
_cell.length_c   1.000
_cell.angle_alpha   90.00
_cell.angle_beta   90.00
_cell.angle_gamma   90.00
#
_symmetry.space_group_name_H-M   'P 1'
#
loop_
_entity.id
_entity.type
_entity.pdbx_description
1 polymer ?
#
loop_
_entity_poly.entity_id
_entity_poly.type
_entity_poly.pdbx_seq_one_letter_code
_entity_poly.pdbx_strand_id
1 'polypeptide(L)'
;MTAFLTKIFSFLLSVMLVLMNFFGISGKGDIVMNKNGSLACVDSLGRVITSSGASSKKQVGLFYFLWQGVHGTGGPYDNTKIVSEHPDAILSEENWLASGGGGLYEHHFWGEPLFGYYASQDTWVMRKHLQMLTDAGVDFIVLDTTNAVTYADRVKDLIGIWYEYLLKGWDVPQIACYTNSASGEKMNKIYAELYNNAELIARYPRLSELWFKWDDKPMIIGKADDTVLREDVKNFFRIKANQWPNKDRNADGFPWMEFDRSLTYEAVYGKGLKRELMNVSVAQHSATCRFSATAWYGANDRSRNWHSGANDATPSAVLHGYNFAEQWDFAISFDPDVVFVTGFNEWVAQRQPAYPGEPVVFVDCADMANSRDVEPMNGLLGDNYYMQLVNYIAKFKGTVAKKQSKEDVTIDPNGGFEQWNNPKIASYEDYTNDIVDRNCAGFGRLQYVDSSGRNDIKTVKAAKDSQYLYFYVDTVEALQSLSNDNSMNLLIGMGVVNPTMNGYDYLINRWGSDNKATIQRFNGTAFEPAGTVNFVTQGNKIMLRVDRALLGVRTTKMNIQFKWADNCNIYDPYSFYTTGDSAPYGRLNYTFME
;
A
#
# COMPACT_ATOMS: atom_id res chain seq x y z
N MET A 1 -21.67 22.04 51.99
CA MET A 1 -22.18 21.11 50.94
C MET A 1 -21.37 21.20 49.64
N THR A 2 -20.97 22.39 49.21
CA THR A 2 -20.19 22.65 47.99
C THR A 2 -18.78 22.01 47.99
N ALA A 3 -18.01 22.09 49.07
CA ALA A 3 -16.65 21.53 49.11
C ALA A 3 -16.58 19.99 49.11
N PHE A 4 -17.66 19.30 49.53
CA PHE A 4 -17.74 17.84 49.55
C PHE A 4 -18.10 17.28 48.16
N LEU A 5 -18.99 17.98 47.45
CA LEU A 5 -19.35 17.67 46.07
C LEU A 5 -18.17 17.83 45.11
N THR A 6 -17.33 18.86 45.29
CA THR A 6 -16.13 19.07 44.44
C THR A 6 -15.10 17.93 44.62
N LYS A 7 -14.92 17.42 45.84
CA LYS A 7 -13.99 16.30 46.10
C LYS A 7 -14.48 14.98 45.52
N ILE A 8 -15.79 14.71 45.57
CA ILE A 8 -16.39 13.53 44.95
C ILE A 8 -16.29 13.61 43.42
N PHE A 9 -16.49 14.79 42.84
CA PHE A 9 -16.37 14.99 41.39
C PHE A 9 -14.93 14.79 40.89
N SER A 10 -13.94 15.33 41.61
CA SER A 10 -12.52 15.12 41.28
C SER A 10 -12.09 13.65 41.44
N PHE A 11 -12.60 12.94 42.47
CA PHE A 11 -12.30 11.53 42.68
C PHE A 11 -12.90 10.63 41.57
N LEU A 12 -14.16 10.87 41.19
CA LEU A 12 -14.82 10.15 40.10
C LEU A 12 -14.15 10.41 38.75
N LEU A 13 -13.69 11.65 38.49
CA LEU A 13 -12.95 11.99 37.27
C LEU A 13 -11.60 11.27 37.20
N SER A 14 -10.86 11.19 38.31
CA SER A 14 -9.60 10.45 38.38
C SER A 14 -9.79 8.93 38.23
N VAL A 15 -10.88 8.36 38.75
CA VAL A 15 -11.20 6.93 38.58
C VAL A 15 -11.62 6.64 37.14
N MET A 16 -12.35 7.54 36.47
CA MET A 16 -12.67 7.43 35.04
C MET A 16 -11.42 7.49 34.15
N LEU A 17 -10.49 8.40 34.42
CA LEU A 17 -9.24 8.55 33.67
C LEU A 17 -8.31 7.33 33.83
N VAL A 18 -8.29 6.69 35.00
CA VAL A 18 -7.53 5.46 35.23
C VAL A 18 -8.21 4.26 34.55
N LEU A 19 -9.55 4.20 34.52
CA LEU A 19 -10.29 3.14 33.82
C LEU A 19 -10.20 3.25 32.29
N MET A 20 -10.13 4.46 31.73
CA MET A 20 -9.92 4.69 30.28
C MET A 20 -8.54 4.23 29.78
N ASN A 21 -7.51 4.20 30.65
CA ASN A 21 -6.20 3.64 30.28
C ASN A 21 -6.13 2.11 30.38
N PHE A 22 -7.06 1.46 31.10
CA PHE A 22 -7.10 0.00 31.25
C PHE A 22 -8.06 -0.70 30.28
N PHE A 23 -9.04 0.03 29.73
CA PHE A 23 -9.92 -0.46 28.66
C PHE A 23 -9.81 0.51 27.49
N GLY A 24 -9.14 0.10 26.42
CA GLY A 24 -8.90 0.87 25.20
C GLY A 24 -10.18 1.22 24.44
N ILE A 25 -10.98 2.12 25.00
CA ILE A 25 -12.11 2.76 24.33
C ILE A 25 -11.63 4.15 23.94
N SER A 26 -11.01 4.27 22.76
CA SER A 26 -10.78 5.57 22.14
C SER A 26 -12.12 6.17 21.75
N GLY A 27 -12.45 7.31 22.35
CA GLY A 27 -13.61 8.10 21.97
C GLY A 27 -13.41 8.70 20.57
N LYS A 28 -14.49 8.73 19.78
CA LYS A 28 -14.54 9.33 18.45
C LYS A 28 -14.11 10.80 18.49
N GLY A 29 -12.96 11.11 17.90
CA GLY A 29 -12.41 12.47 17.76
C GLY A 29 -10.91 12.51 17.52
N ASP A 30 -10.18 11.47 17.93
CA ASP A 30 -8.72 11.45 17.82
C ASP A 30 -8.27 10.94 16.44
N ILE A 31 -7.28 11.64 15.87
CA ILE A 31 -6.43 11.12 14.80
C ILE A 31 -5.61 10.00 15.45
N VAL A 32 -5.76 8.76 14.97
CA VAL A 32 -4.87 7.69 15.40
C VAL A 32 -3.53 8.00 14.76
N MET A 33 -2.58 8.45 15.58
CA MET A 33 -1.25 8.79 15.09
C MET A 33 -0.62 7.52 14.53
N ASN A 34 -0.25 7.54 13.24
CA ASN A 34 0.72 6.57 12.71
C ASN A 34 1.91 6.57 13.69
N LYS A 35 2.26 5.41 14.22
CA LYS A 35 3.34 5.27 15.21
C LYS A 35 4.68 5.84 14.72
N ASN A 36 4.87 6.01 13.41
CA ASN A 36 6.05 6.61 12.79
C ASN A 36 5.90 8.10 12.42
N GLY A 37 4.74 8.70 12.63
CA GLY A 37 4.41 10.03 12.09
C GLY A 37 4.21 9.97 10.57
N SER A 38 4.29 11.13 9.90
CA SER A 38 4.15 11.18 8.43
C SER A 38 5.43 10.65 7.77
N LEU A 39 5.26 9.77 6.79
CA LEU A 39 6.34 9.33 5.90
C LEU A 39 6.37 10.24 4.67
N ALA A 40 7.51 10.30 3.98
CA ALA A 40 7.64 11.12 2.78
C ALA A 40 8.58 10.50 1.74
N CYS A 41 8.42 10.90 0.48
CA CYS A 41 9.39 10.59 -0.56
C CYS A 41 9.30 11.58 -1.73
N VAL A 42 10.19 11.39 -2.70
CA VAL A 42 10.08 11.93 -4.05
C VAL A 42 9.96 10.75 -5.00
N ASP A 43 8.92 10.71 -5.80
CA ASP A 43 8.75 9.63 -6.79
C ASP A 43 9.52 9.88 -8.09
N SER A 44 9.47 8.91 -9.01
CA SER A 44 10.19 8.97 -10.28
C SER A 44 9.76 10.12 -11.20
N LEU A 45 8.62 10.77 -10.93
CA LEU A 45 8.15 11.96 -11.65
C LEU A 45 8.53 13.28 -10.96
N GLY A 46 9.25 13.21 -9.84
CA GLY A 46 9.62 14.37 -9.05
C GLY A 46 8.49 14.91 -8.17
N ARG A 47 7.38 14.17 -8.00
CA ARG A 47 6.30 14.58 -7.10
C ARG A 47 6.77 14.39 -5.65
N VAL A 48 6.58 15.42 -4.82
CA VAL A 48 6.81 15.33 -3.38
C VAL A 48 5.57 14.70 -2.74
N ILE A 49 5.77 13.56 -2.09
CA ILE A 49 4.70 12.76 -1.51
C ILE A 49 4.84 12.76 0.02
N THR A 50 3.70 12.85 0.70
CA THR A 50 3.59 12.60 2.14
C THR A 50 2.51 11.55 2.37
N SER A 51 2.75 10.61 3.29
CA SER A 51 1.71 9.66 3.69
C SER A 51 0.72 10.29 4.67
N SER A 52 -0.49 9.72 4.67
CA SER A 52 -1.55 10.09 5.61
C SER A 52 -1.22 9.60 7.03
N GLY A 53 -1.95 10.13 8.01
CA GLY A 53 -2.20 9.36 9.22
C GLY A 53 -3.63 8.85 9.26
N ALA A 54 -3.91 7.93 10.18
CA ALA A 54 -5.26 7.39 10.32
C ALA A 54 -6.24 8.47 10.80
N SER A 55 -7.27 8.73 9.99
CA SER A 55 -8.39 9.61 10.32
C SER A 55 -9.57 8.75 10.75
N SER A 56 -10.08 8.97 11.95
CA SER A 56 -11.28 8.26 12.44
C SER A 56 -12.58 8.75 11.77
N LYS A 57 -12.52 9.79 10.93
CA LYS A 57 -13.69 10.38 10.25
C LYS A 57 -13.77 10.09 8.76
N LYS A 58 -12.64 9.80 8.11
CA LYS A 58 -12.52 9.60 6.67
C LYS A 58 -11.83 8.29 6.41
N GLN A 59 -12.46 7.41 5.64
CA GLN A 59 -11.94 6.07 5.37
C GLN A 59 -11.66 5.89 3.88
N VAL A 60 -10.61 5.15 3.56
CA VAL A 60 -10.28 4.74 2.21
C VAL A 60 -10.27 3.21 2.16
N GLY A 61 -11.09 2.67 1.26
CA GLY A 61 -11.09 1.26 0.92
C GLY A 61 -10.51 1.01 -0.46
N LEU A 62 -10.09 -0.23 -0.74
CA LEU A 62 -9.67 -0.64 -2.09
C LEU A 62 -10.18 -2.01 -2.49
N PHE A 63 -10.37 -2.21 -3.78
CA PHE A 63 -10.72 -3.51 -4.34
C PHE A 63 -9.46 -4.38 -4.51
N TYR A 64 -9.52 -5.61 -3.99
CA TYR A 64 -8.38 -6.51 -3.86
C TYR A 64 -8.72 -7.92 -4.38
N PHE A 65 -7.80 -8.50 -5.14
CA PHE A 65 -8.04 -9.70 -5.93
C PHE A 65 -7.18 -10.86 -5.42
N LEU A 66 -7.83 -11.99 -5.12
CA LEU A 66 -7.21 -13.20 -4.56
C LEU A 66 -7.33 -14.42 -5.49
N TRP A 67 -7.67 -14.17 -6.76
CA TRP A 67 -8.01 -15.23 -7.69
C TRP A 67 -6.92 -15.53 -8.72
N GLN A 68 -5.87 -14.70 -8.80
CA GLN A 68 -4.71 -14.95 -9.67
C GLN A 68 -4.10 -16.31 -9.36
N GLY A 69 -4.03 -17.18 -10.36
CA GLY A 69 -3.49 -18.54 -10.28
C GLY A 69 -4.47 -19.60 -9.79
N VAL A 70 -5.66 -19.21 -9.31
CA VAL A 70 -6.69 -20.17 -8.85
C VAL A 70 -7.38 -20.86 -10.03
N HIS A 71 -7.54 -20.16 -11.14
CA HIS A 71 -8.23 -20.65 -12.34
C HIS A 71 -7.26 -21.14 -13.43
N GLY A 72 -6.01 -21.39 -13.06
CA GLY A 72 -4.94 -21.81 -13.97
C GLY A 72 -3.72 -20.90 -13.90
N THR A 73 -2.57 -21.47 -14.26
CA THR A 73 -1.25 -20.84 -14.21
C THR A 73 -0.49 -20.99 -15.53
N GLY A 74 -1.19 -21.15 -16.66
CA GLY A 74 -0.59 -21.13 -18.00
C GLY A 74 0.14 -19.82 -18.30
N GLY A 75 1.02 -19.79 -19.30
CA GLY A 75 1.80 -18.60 -19.66
C GLY A 75 3.24 -18.59 -19.10
N PRO A 76 3.73 -17.47 -18.50
CA PRO A 76 3.02 -16.21 -18.34
C PRO A 76 2.78 -15.56 -19.70
N TYR A 77 1.53 -15.24 -19.99
CA TYR A 77 1.17 -14.47 -21.18
C TYR A 77 1.11 -13.00 -20.77
N ASP A 78 1.99 -12.17 -21.32
CA ASP A 78 2.07 -10.74 -21.01
C ASP A 78 1.66 -9.94 -22.24
N ASN A 79 0.48 -9.34 -22.19
CA ASN A 79 -0.09 -8.62 -23.32
C ASN A 79 0.78 -7.44 -23.76
N THR A 80 1.35 -6.68 -22.81
CA THR A 80 2.21 -5.53 -23.14
C THR A 80 3.45 -6.00 -23.88
N LYS A 81 4.10 -7.08 -23.41
CA LYS A 81 5.28 -7.65 -24.10
C LYS A 81 4.92 -8.20 -25.47
N ILE A 82 3.90 -9.05 -25.57
CA ILE A 82 3.45 -9.67 -26.82
C ILE A 82 3.17 -8.60 -27.88
N VAL A 83 2.36 -7.59 -27.55
CA VAL A 83 1.98 -6.55 -28.52
C VAL A 83 3.15 -5.62 -28.85
N SER A 84 4.08 -5.39 -27.91
CA SER A 84 5.28 -4.59 -28.18
C SER A 84 6.27 -5.29 -29.12
N GLU A 85 6.41 -6.61 -29.01
CA GLU A 85 7.31 -7.42 -29.84
C GLU A 85 6.66 -7.80 -31.18
N HIS A 86 5.35 -8.03 -31.18
CA HIS A 86 4.55 -8.45 -32.32
C HIS A 86 3.28 -7.59 -32.47
N PRO A 87 3.37 -6.37 -33.01
CA PRO A 87 2.20 -5.49 -33.15
C PRO A 87 1.07 -6.06 -34.03
N ASP A 88 1.38 -7.01 -34.91
CA ASP A 88 0.41 -7.72 -35.75
C ASP A 88 -0.32 -8.88 -35.01
N ALA A 89 0.07 -9.19 -33.78
CA ALA A 89 -0.55 -10.23 -32.94
C ALA A 89 -2.07 -10.01 -32.75
N ILE A 90 -2.51 -8.75 -32.71
CA ILE A 90 -3.92 -8.39 -32.48
C ILE A 90 -4.78 -8.48 -33.75
N LEU A 91 -4.18 -8.70 -34.93
CA LEU A 91 -4.90 -8.69 -36.21
C LEU A 91 -5.64 -9.99 -36.51
N SER A 92 -5.29 -11.09 -35.85
CA SER A 92 -5.98 -12.37 -35.97
C SER A 92 -5.72 -13.26 -34.74
N GLU A 93 -6.58 -14.23 -34.50
CA GLU A 93 -6.34 -15.26 -33.47
C GLU A 93 -5.10 -16.11 -33.77
N GLU A 94 -4.83 -16.38 -35.05
CA GLU A 94 -3.64 -17.11 -35.48
C GLU A 94 -2.36 -16.36 -35.12
N ASN A 95 -2.32 -15.05 -35.41
CA ASN A 95 -1.18 -14.20 -35.07
C ASN A 95 -0.96 -14.11 -33.56
N TRP A 96 -2.05 -13.99 -32.78
CA TRP A 96 -1.99 -13.96 -31.33
C TRP A 96 -1.29 -15.20 -30.75
N LEU A 97 -1.73 -16.38 -31.18
CA LEU A 97 -1.16 -17.65 -30.73
C LEU A 97 0.29 -17.82 -31.22
N ALA A 98 0.59 -17.45 -32.46
CA ALA A 98 1.93 -17.52 -33.03
C ALA A 98 2.93 -16.58 -32.31
N SER A 99 2.44 -15.47 -31.76
CA SER A 99 3.21 -14.47 -31.02
C SER A 99 3.39 -14.83 -29.53
N GLY A 100 2.99 -16.04 -29.13
CA GLY A 100 3.11 -16.51 -27.74
C GLY A 100 1.95 -16.13 -26.84
N GLY A 101 0.85 -15.60 -27.39
CA GLY A 101 -0.40 -15.39 -26.65
C GLY A 101 -1.12 -16.71 -26.31
N GLY A 102 -1.86 -16.70 -25.20
CA GLY A 102 -2.69 -17.81 -24.76
C GLY A 102 -4.00 -17.96 -25.53
N GLY A 103 -4.56 -19.17 -25.45
CA GLY A 103 -5.84 -19.56 -26.02
C GLY A 103 -7.04 -18.87 -25.38
N LEU A 104 -8.22 -19.14 -25.94
CA LEU A 104 -9.48 -18.71 -25.36
C LEU A 104 -9.59 -19.21 -23.91
N TYR A 105 -10.06 -18.33 -23.02
CA TYR A 105 -10.25 -18.57 -21.60
C TYR A 105 -8.97 -18.70 -20.76
N GLU A 106 -7.78 -18.51 -21.35
CA GLU A 106 -6.54 -18.40 -20.61
C GLU A 106 -6.35 -16.99 -20.03
N HIS A 107 -5.73 -16.93 -18.85
CA HIS A 107 -5.46 -15.66 -18.16
C HIS A 107 -4.16 -15.05 -18.66
N HIS A 108 -4.21 -13.76 -18.98
CA HIS A 108 -3.07 -13.00 -19.44
C HIS A 108 -2.83 -11.82 -18.51
N PHE A 109 -1.57 -11.56 -18.21
CA PHE A 109 -1.13 -10.36 -17.54
C PHE A 109 -1.23 -9.18 -18.50
N TRP A 110 -1.73 -8.02 -18.04
CA TRP A 110 -1.63 -6.79 -18.83
C TRP A 110 -0.19 -6.25 -18.85
N GLY A 111 0.63 -6.59 -17.85
CA GLY A 111 2.04 -6.27 -17.73
C GLY A 111 2.68 -7.02 -16.55
N GLU A 112 3.99 -6.88 -16.36
CA GLU A 112 4.71 -7.60 -15.32
C GLU A 112 4.60 -6.93 -13.94
N PRO A 113 4.04 -7.59 -12.91
CA PRO A 113 4.04 -7.07 -11.54
C PRO A 113 5.47 -6.90 -11.02
N LEU A 114 5.71 -5.93 -10.12
CA LEU A 114 7.03 -5.74 -9.53
C LEU A 114 7.55 -7.01 -8.83
N PHE A 115 6.64 -7.80 -8.27
CA PHE A 115 6.95 -9.05 -7.59
C PHE A 115 6.98 -10.27 -8.54
N GLY A 116 7.01 -10.04 -9.85
CA GLY A 116 6.92 -11.04 -10.90
C GLY A 116 5.49 -11.55 -11.11
N TYR A 117 5.30 -12.43 -12.09
CA TYR A 117 4.03 -13.12 -12.39
C TYR A 117 3.60 -14.11 -11.28
N TYR A 118 3.38 -13.60 -10.07
CA TYR A 118 3.04 -14.37 -8.87
C TYR A 118 1.60 -14.92 -8.94
N ALA A 119 1.32 -15.95 -8.14
CA ALA A 119 -0.04 -16.43 -7.89
C ALA A 119 -0.50 -15.97 -6.50
N SER A 120 -1.81 -15.85 -6.27
CA SER A 120 -2.36 -15.33 -5.00
C SER A 120 -2.02 -16.17 -3.77
N GLN A 121 -1.44 -17.37 -3.93
CA GLN A 121 -0.95 -18.20 -2.82
C GLN A 121 0.41 -17.76 -2.29
N ASP A 122 1.08 -16.80 -2.94
CA ASP A 122 2.37 -16.27 -2.53
C ASP A 122 2.22 -15.36 -1.29
N THR A 123 2.40 -15.94 -0.11
CA THR A 123 2.30 -15.23 1.17
C THR A 123 3.41 -14.21 1.38
N TRP A 124 4.54 -14.34 0.68
CA TRP A 124 5.60 -13.33 0.68
C TRP A 124 5.06 -12.04 0.03
N VAL A 125 4.37 -12.16 -1.10
CA VAL A 125 3.74 -11.01 -1.78
C VAL A 125 2.62 -10.41 -0.92
N MET A 126 1.77 -11.24 -0.29
CA MET A 126 0.74 -10.74 0.63
C MET A 126 1.32 -9.90 1.77
N ARG A 127 2.48 -10.30 2.30
CA ARG A 127 3.19 -9.56 3.35
C ARG A 127 3.63 -8.19 2.89
N LYS A 128 4.20 -8.11 1.68
CA LYS A 128 4.59 -6.83 1.07
C LYS A 128 3.38 -5.93 0.82
N HIS A 129 2.27 -6.51 0.35
CA HIS A 129 1.00 -5.79 0.18
C HIS A 129 0.48 -5.24 1.51
N LEU A 130 0.56 -6.00 2.62
CA LEU A 130 0.18 -5.50 3.94
C LEU A 130 0.94 -4.22 4.30
N GLN A 131 2.26 -4.25 4.14
CA GLN A 131 3.14 -3.12 4.48
C GLN A 131 2.75 -1.90 3.65
N MET A 132 2.63 -2.08 2.33
CA MET A 132 2.25 -1.00 1.41
C MET A 132 0.88 -0.39 1.72
N LEU A 133 -0.13 -1.23 1.92
CA LEU A 133 -1.49 -0.74 2.17
C LEU A 133 -1.60 -0.05 3.53
N THR A 134 -0.91 -0.57 4.54
CA THR A 134 -0.83 0.04 5.88
C THR A 134 -0.14 1.40 5.81
N ASP A 135 1.03 1.50 5.15
CA ASP A 135 1.78 2.75 5.03
C ASP A 135 1.09 3.79 4.15
N ALA A 136 0.30 3.37 3.15
CA ALA A 136 -0.55 4.25 2.38
C ALA A 136 -1.71 4.84 3.21
N GLY A 137 -2.08 4.18 4.31
CA GLY A 137 -3.18 4.56 5.18
C GLY A 137 -4.54 4.07 4.67
N VAL A 138 -4.56 2.92 4.01
CA VAL A 138 -5.79 2.21 3.63
C VAL A 138 -6.45 1.63 4.88
N ASP A 139 -7.73 1.89 5.06
CA ASP A 139 -8.50 1.43 6.22
C ASP A 139 -9.08 0.03 6.01
N PHE A 140 -9.46 -0.31 4.77
CA PHE A 140 -10.01 -1.62 4.46
C PHE A 140 -9.77 -2.08 3.02
N ILE A 141 -9.78 -3.39 2.82
CA ILE A 141 -9.81 -4.03 1.52
C ILE A 141 -11.14 -4.74 1.33
N VAL A 142 -11.62 -4.73 0.09
CA VAL A 142 -12.80 -5.47 -0.33
C VAL A 142 -12.33 -6.58 -1.25
N LEU A 143 -12.54 -7.82 -0.87
CA LEU A 143 -12.15 -8.99 -1.64
C LEU A 143 -13.15 -9.24 -2.76
N ASP A 144 -12.63 -9.40 -3.98
CA ASP A 144 -13.44 -9.79 -5.13
C ASP A 144 -13.91 -11.24 -5.01
N THR A 145 -15.21 -11.40 -4.74
CA THR A 145 -15.93 -12.69 -4.79
C THR A 145 -17.17 -12.57 -5.69
N THR A 146 -17.14 -11.65 -6.65
CA THR A 146 -18.31 -11.28 -7.46
C THR A 146 -18.75 -12.38 -8.41
N ASN A 147 -17.83 -13.26 -8.82
CA ASN A 147 -18.02 -14.31 -9.82
C ASN A 147 -18.22 -15.72 -9.20
N ALA A 148 -18.97 -15.80 -8.10
CA ALA A 148 -19.42 -17.05 -7.47
C ALA A 148 -18.36 -17.95 -6.79
N VAL A 149 -17.09 -17.54 -6.75
CA VAL A 149 -16.00 -18.22 -6.02
C VAL A 149 -15.56 -17.37 -4.82
N THR A 150 -15.39 -17.99 -3.65
CA THR A 150 -15.08 -17.28 -2.38
C THR A 150 -13.59 -17.15 -2.11
N TYR A 151 -12.76 -17.94 -2.80
CA TYR A 151 -11.31 -17.99 -2.62
C TYR A 151 -10.86 -18.22 -1.17
N ALA A 152 -11.68 -18.90 -0.36
CA ALA A 152 -11.54 -18.97 1.09
C ALA A 152 -10.15 -19.40 1.58
N ASP A 153 -9.45 -20.29 0.87
CA ASP A 153 -8.10 -20.68 1.25
C ASP A 153 -7.09 -19.53 1.11
N ARG A 154 -7.17 -18.75 0.02
CA ARG A 154 -6.37 -17.53 -0.14
C ARG A 154 -6.76 -16.45 0.86
N VAL A 155 -8.03 -16.38 1.26
CA VAL A 155 -8.46 -15.48 2.34
C VAL A 155 -7.87 -15.90 3.69
N LYS A 156 -7.80 -17.21 3.98
CA LYS A 156 -7.17 -17.72 5.22
C LYS A 156 -5.65 -17.48 5.23
N ASP A 157 -4.99 -17.61 4.08
CA ASP A 157 -3.58 -17.26 3.93
C ASP A 157 -3.36 -15.77 4.28
N LEU A 158 -4.19 -14.88 3.70
CA LEU A 158 -4.18 -13.44 4.00
C LEU A 158 -4.47 -13.14 5.48
N ILE A 159 -5.49 -13.77 6.08
CA ILE A 159 -5.80 -13.64 7.52
C ILE A 159 -4.60 -14.02 8.39
N GLY A 160 -3.87 -15.08 8.03
CA GLY A 160 -2.68 -15.50 8.78
C GLY A 160 -1.63 -14.40 8.86
N ILE A 161 -1.37 -13.72 7.73
CA ILE A 161 -0.43 -12.61 7.64
C ILE A 161 -0.98 -11.37 8.37
N TRP A 162 -2.22 -10.96 8.09
CA TRP A 162 -2.85 -9.79 8.71
C TRP A 162 -2.91 -9.91 10.24
N TYR A 163 -3.27 -11.09 10.73
CA TYR A 163 -3.35 -11.36 12.16
C TYR A 163 -1.98 -11.25 12.84
N GLU A 164 -0.91 -11.71 12.18
CA GLU A 164 0.46 -11.57 12.68
C GLU A 164 0.81 -10.10 12.96
N TYR A 165 0.53 -9.20 12.02
CA TYR A 165 0.83 -7.78 12.18
C TYR A 165 -0.16 -7.05 13.10
N LEU A 166 -1.42 -7.48 13.14
CA LEU A 166 -2.37 -7.02 14.16
C LEU A 166 -1.84 -7.29 15.58
N LEU A 167 -1.30 -8.48 15.85
CA LEU A 167 -0.71 -8.80 17.16
C LEU A 167 0.53 -7.97 17.47
N LYS A 168 1.28 -7.55 16.44
CA LYS A 168 2.41 -6.63 16.54
C LYS A 168 1.99 -5.16 16.70
N GLY A 169 0.69 -4.88 16.76
CA GLY A 169 0.15 -3.54 16.98
C GLY A 169 0.13 -2.66 15.73
N TRP A 170 0.19 -3.24 14.54
CA TRP A 170 -0.06 -2.50 13.30
C TRP A 170 -1.56 -2.33 13.07
N ASP A 171 -1.92 -1.15 12.55
CA ASP A 171 -3.28 -0.84 12.10
C ASP A 171 -3.48 -1.42 10.69
N VAL A 172 -3.65 -2.74 10.62
CA VAL A 172 -3.74 -3.46 9.34
C VAL A 172 -5.08 -3.15 8.65
N PRO A 173 -5.13 -3.05 7.31
CA PRO A 173 -6.38 -2.85 6.59
C PRO A 173 -7.40 -3.94 6.94
N GLN A 174 -8.61 -3.55 7.33
CA GLN A 174 -9.68 -4.49 7.63
C GLN A 174 -10.26 -5.12 6.36
N ILE A 175 -11.03 -6.20 6.49
CA ILE A 175 -11.45 -7.05 5.36
C ILE A 175 -12.98 -7.06 5.24
N ALA A 176 -13.48 -6.88 4.02
CA ALA A 176 -14.85 -7.15 3.61
C ALA A 176 -14.88 -7.94 2.30
N CYS A 177 -16.04 -8.50 1.93
CA CYS A 177 -16.21 -9.23 0.66
C CYS A 177 -17.27 -8.59 -0.23
N TYR A 178 -17.07 -8.68 -1.55
CA TYR A 178 -18.05 -8.23 -2.55
C TYR A 178 -18.61 -9.43 -3.32
N THR A 179 -19.94 -9.61 -3.29
CA THR A 179 -20.67 -10.64 -4.05
C THR A 179 -21.60 -10.03 -5.11
N ASN A 180 -21.85 -10.75 -6.21
CA ASN A 180 -22.81 -10.34 -7.24
C ASN A 180 -23.57 -11.54 -7.84
N SER A 181 -22.84 -12.47 -8.45
CA SER A 181 -23.36 -13.73 -8.98
C SER A 181 -23.68 -14.70 -7.84
N ALA A 182 -24.89 -15.27 -7.83
CA ALA A 182 -25.40 -16.13 -6.74
C ALA A 182 -25.21 -15.51 -5.34
N SER A 183 -25.46 -14.21 -5.21
CA SER A 183 -25.06 -13.38 -4.06
C SER A 183 -25.51 -13.96 -2.70
N GLY A 184 -26.78 -14.34 -2.54
CA GLY A 184 -27.29 -14.92 -1.29
C GLY A 184 -26.55 -16.21 -0.89
N GLU A 185 -26.36 -17.11 -1.84
CA GLU A 185 -25.58 -18.35 -1.62
C GLU A 185 -24.14 -18.05 -1.22
N LYS A 186 -23.47 -17.09 -1.88
CA LYS A 186 -22.09 -16.74 -1.57
C LYS A 186 -21.94 -16.04 -0.25
N MET A 187 -22.86 -15.16 0.14
CA MET A 187 -22.87 -14.56 1.46
C MET A 187 -23.04 -15.64 2.56
N ASN A 188 -23.94 -16.62 2.36
CA ASN A 188 -24.07 -17.75 3.27
C ASN A 188 -22.78 -18.57 3.40
N LYS A 189 -22.12 -18.82 2.27
CA LYS A 189 -20.87 -19.58 2.21
C LYS A 189 -19.71 -18.83 2.89
N ILE A 190 -19.52 -17.55 2.57
CA ILE A 190 -18.54 -16.66 3.19
C ILE A 190 -18.73 -16.59 4.70
N TYR A 191 -19.98 -16.46 5.16
CA TYR A 191 -20.29 -16.47 6.59
C TYR A 191 -19.81 -17.76 7.25
N ALA A 192 -20.15 -18.93 6.69
CA ALA A 192 -19.76 -20.21 7.27
C ALA A 192 -18.25 -20.47 7.21
N GLU A 193 -17.58 -20.09 6.11
CA GLU A 193 -16.16 -20.37 5.89
C GLU A 193 -15.24 -19.47 6.70
N LEU A 194 -15.62 -18.20 6.91
CA LEU A 194 -14.72 -17.15 7.44
C LEU A 194 -15.21 -16.52 8.75
N TYR A 195 -16.50 -16.19 8.85
CA TYR A 195 -17.02 -15.41 9.99
C TYR A 195 -17.53 -16.28 11.14
N ASN A 196 -18.08 -17.46 10.82
CA ASN A 196 -18.65 -18.42 11.77
C ASN A 196 -17.97 -19.79 11.65
N ASN A 197 -16.65 -19.77 11.49
CA ASN A 197 -15.81 -20.96 11.45
C ASN A 197 -15.12 -21.15 12.80
N ALA A 198 -15.53 -22.18 13.56
CA ALA A 198 -15.03 -22.41 14.91
C ALA A 198 -13.52 -22.67 14.96
N GLU A 199 -12.96 -23.38 13.97
CA GLU A 199 -11.52 -23.65 13.91
C GLU A 199 -10.73 -22.37 13.63
N LEU A 200 -11.21 -21.55 12.70
CA LEU A 200 -10.58 -20.28 12.36
C LEU A 200 -10.62 -19.30 13.55
N ILE A 201 -11.77 -19.21 14.23
CA ILE A 201 -11.93 -18.38 15.43
C ILE A 201 -11.03 -18.88 16.58
N ALA A 202 -10.95 -20.20 16.79
CA ALA A 202 -10.08 -20.77 17.81
C ALA A 202 -8.59 -20.50 17.51
N ARG A 203 -8.19 -20.54 16.23
CA ARG A 203 -6.83 -20.22 15.78
C ARG A 203 -6.50 -18.74 15.92
N TYR A 204 -7.48 -17.86 15.70
CA TYR A 204 -7.33 -16.42 15.70
C TYR A 204 -8.33 -15.76 16.67
N PRO A 205 -8.07 -15.75 17.99
CA PRO A 205 -9.02 -15.22 18.98
C PRO A 205 -9.46 -13.76 18.77
N ARG A 206 -8.62 -12.93 18.14
CA ARG A 206 -8.92 -11.53 17.78
C ARG A 206 -9.39 -11.36 16.33
N LEU A 207 -9.78 -12.43 15.64
CA LEU A 207 -10.17 -12.42 14.22
C LEU A 207 -11.23 -11.36 13.90
N SER A 208 -12.16 -11.13 14.83
CA SER A 208 -13.23 -10.14 14.65
C SER A 208 -12.75 -8.68 14.48
N GLU A 209 -11.50 -8.38 14.84
CA GLU A 209 -10.88 -7.06 14.64
C GLU A 209 -10.40 -6.86 13.20
N LEU A 210 -10.16 -7.96 12.45
CA LEU A 210 -9.80 -7.89 11.04
C LEU A 210 -11.00 -7.63 10.13
N TRP A 211 -12.24 -7.74 10.61
CA TRP A 211 -13.42 -7.50 9.79
C TRP A 211 -13.77 -6.03 9.74
N PHE A 212 -13.91 -5.49 8.54
CA PHE A 212 -14.36 -4.12 8.36
C PHE A 212 -15.82 -4.03 8.77
N LYS A 213 -16.14 -3.06 9.63
CA LYS A 213 -17.48 -2.86 10.15
C LYS A 213 -18.10 -1.60 9.58
N TRP A 214 -19.37 -1.70 9.24
CA TRP A 214 -20.21 -0.57 8.84
C TRP A 214 -21.48 -0.59 9.71
N ASP A 215 -21.84 0.53 10.31
CA ASP A 215 -22.92 0.62 11.30
C ASP A 215 -22.78 -0.44 12.42
N ASP A 216 -21.57 -0.59 12.97
CA ASP A 216 -21.18 -1.53 14.04
C ASP A 216 -21.30 -3.03 13.72
N LYS A 217 -21.65 -3.41 12.49
CA LYS A 217 -21.70 -4.81 12.03
C LYS A 217 -20.63 -5.09 10.97
N PRO A 218 -20.10 -6.31 10.87
CA PRO A 218 -19.27 -6.69 9.73
C PRO A 218 -19.95 -6.36 8.41
N MET A 219 -19.22 -5.75 7.48
CA MET A 219 -19.75 -5.35 6.18
C MET A 219 -19.60 -6.46 5.15
N ILE A 220 -20.64 -6.64 4.33
CA ILE A 220 -20.55 -7.40 3.07
C ILE A 220 -21.31 -6.65 1.97
N ILE A 221 -20.87 -6.76 0.73
CA ILE A 221 -21.54 -6.14 -0.41
C ILE A 221 -22.27 -7.24 -1.20
N GLY A 222 -23.55 -7.03 -1.50
CA GLY A 222 -24.38 -8.04 -2.17
C GLY A 222 -25.87 -7.69 -2.22
N LYS A 223 -26.69 -8.71 -2.51
CA LYS A 223 -28.14 -8.60 -2.69
C LYS A 223 -28.87 -9.07 -1.43
N ALA A 224 -29.29 -8.12 -0.60
CA ALA A 224 -29.96 -8.39 0.68
C ALA A 224 -31.38 -8.99 0.52
N ASP A 225 -31.96 -8.89 -0.67
CA ASP A 225 -33.27 -9.42 -1.08
C ASP A 225 -33.20 -10.77 -1.79
N ASP A 226 -31.99 -11.35 -1.93
CA ASP A 226 -31.83 -12.69 -2.49
C ASP A 226 -32.55 -13.73 -1.60
N THR A 227 -33.50 -14.46 -2.19
CA THR A 227 -34.37 -15.39 -1.46
C THR A 227 -33.64 -16.59 -0.86
N VAL A 228 -32.41 -16.87 -1.30
CA VAL A 228 -31.56 -17.95 -0.77
C VAL A 228 -30.72 -17.49 0.42
N LEU A 229 -30.59 -16.18 0.64
CA LEU A 229 -29.87 -15.64 1.80
C LEU A 229 -30.55 -16.05 3.10
N ARG A 230 -29.80 -16.69 4.00
CA ARG A 230 -30.36 -17.09 5.30
C ARG A 230 -30.54 -15.89 6.21
N GLU A 231 -31.59 -15.96 7.05
CA GLU A 231 -31.95 -14.86 7.94
C GLU A 231 -30.89 -14.60 9.03
N ASP A 232 -30.19 -15.63 9.53
CA ASP A 232 -29.09 -15.48 10.48
C ASP A 232 -27.92 -14.67 9.86
N VAL A 233 -27.57 -14.99 8.61
CA VAL A 233 -26.51 -14.32 7.84
C VAL A 233 -26.90 -12.88 7.53
N LYS A 234 -28.15 -12.66 7.11
CA LYS A 234 -28.71 -11.34 6.85
C LYS A 234 -28.66 -10.43 8.08
N ASN A 235 -28.93 -10.98 9.26
CA ASN A 235 -28.91 -10.23 10.51
C ASN A 235 -27.49 -9.99 11.06
N PHE A 236 -26.54 -10.87 10.74
CA PHE A 236 -25.14 -10.74 11.14
C PHE A 236 -24.45 -9.58 10.43
N PHE A 237 -24.63 -9.46 9.11
CA PHE A 237 -23.94 -8.43 8.32
C PHE A 237 -24.70 -7.10 8.24
N ARG A 238 -23.93 -6.01 8.07
CA ARG A 238 -24.42 -4.82 7.36
C ARG A 238 -24.21 -5.05 5.87
N ILE A 239 -25.31 -5.33 5.15
CA ILE A 239 -25.25 -5.59 3.70
C ILE A 239 -25.38 -4.26 2.96
N LYS A 240 -24.32 -3.83 2.26
CA LYS A 240 -24.39 -2.75 1.26
C LYS A 240 -24.82 -3.33 -0.07
N ALA A 241 -25.65 -2.61 -0.82
CA ALA A 241 -26.13 -3.12 -2.11
C ALA A 241 -24.98 -3.13 -3.12
N ASN A 242 -24.80 -4.21 -3.87
CA ASN A 242 -23.89 -4.19 -5.01
C ASN A 242 -24.41 -3.21 -6.07
N GLN A 243 -23.55 -2.31 -6.56
CA GLN A 243 -23.88 -1.42 -7.67
C GLN A 243 -23.13 -1.89 -8.92
N TRP A 244 -23.89 -2.24 -9.96
CA TRP A 244 -23.37 -2.74 -11.25
C TRP A 244 -23.73 -1.73 -12.36
N PRO A 245 -22.93 -1.61 -13.43
CA PRO A 245 -23.14 -0.65 -14.53
C PRO A 245 -24.53 -0.65 -15.13
N ASN A 246 -25.13 -1.83 -15.27
CA ASN A 246 -26.39 -2.03 -15.97
C ASN A 246 -27.60 -2.03 -15.02
N LYS A 247 -27.43 -1.50 -13.81
CA LYS A 247 -28.46 -1.45 -12.77
C LYS A 247 -28.78 -0.02 -12.42
N ASP A 248 -30.06 0.22 -12.16
CA ASP A 248 -30.51 1.48 -11.58
C ASP A 248 -29.73 1.77 -10.30
N ARG A 249 -29.42 3.06 -10.11
CA ARG A 249 -28.64 3.53 -8.96
C ARG A 249 -29.37 3.21 -7.66
N ASN A 250 -28.68 2.55 -6.73
CA ASN A 250 -29.11 2.38 -5.37
C ASN A 250 -28.42 3.41 -4.47
N ALA A 251 -29.18 4.20 -3.73
CA ALA A 251 -28.62 5.19 -2.82
C ALA A 251 -27.73 4.58 -1.72
N ASP A 252 -28.01 3.33 -1.30
CA ASP A 252 -27.18 2.55 -0.37
C ASP A 252 -26.19 1.61 -1.10
N GLY A 253 -26.02 1.83 -2.41
CA GLY A 253 -25.12 1.09 -3.27
C GLY A 253 -23.66 1.25 -2.89
N PHE A 254 -22.87 0.28 -3.31
CA PHE A 254 -21.42 0.28 -3.22
C PHE A 254 -20.87 0.00 -4.62
N PRO A 255 -20.56 1.02 -5.42
CA PRO A 255 -19.97 0.84 -6.75
C PRO A 255 -18.57 0.29 -6.63
N TRP A 256 -18.31 -0.79 -7.37
CA TRP A 256 -16.93 -1.21 -7.60
C TRP A 256 -16.25 -0.32 -8.64
N MET A 257 -16.98 0.43 -9.45
CA MET A 257 -16.45 1.44 -10.37
C MET A 257 -17.58 2.37 -10.83
N GLU A 258 -17.27 3.62 -11.15
CA GLU A 258 -18.19 4.51 -11.87
C GLU A 258 -18.11 4.30 -13.39
N PHE A 259 -19.25 4.06 -14.04
CA PHE A 259 -19.33 3.75 -15.48
C PHE A 259 -19.76 4.95 -16.33
N ASP A 260 -20.70 5.75 -15.83
CA ASP A 260 -21.16 6.94 -16.55
C ASP A 260 -20.09 8.02 -16.48
N ARG A 261 -19.94 8.70 -15.34
CA ARG A 261 -18.83 9.62 -15.09
C ARG A 261 -18.73 9.94 -13.60
N SER A 262 -17.56 9.70 -12.99
CA SER A 262 -17.30 9.98 -11.57
C SER A 262 -17.38 11.46 -11.18
N LEU A 263 -17.48 12.37 -12.16
CA LEU A 263 -17.45 13.82 -12.00
C LEU A 263 -18.86 14.44 -11.96
N THR A 264 -19.85 13.69 -11.45
CA THR A 264 -21.24 14.13 -11.33
C THR A 264 -21.78 13.83 -9.93
N TYR A 265 -22.90 14.46 -9.53
CA TYR A 265 -23.55 14.17 -8.26
C TYR A 265 -24.05 12.71 -8.16
N GLU A 266 -24.26 12.04 -9.29
CA GLU A 266 -24.72 10.65 -9.34
C GLU A 266 -23.66 9.67 -8.80
N ALA A 267 -22.37 10.05 -8.85
CA ALA A 267 -21.25 9.30 -8.31
C ALA A 267 -21.12 9.36 -6.78
N VAL A 268 -21.98 10.15 -6.11
CA VAL A 268 -22.00 10.26 -4.64
C VAL A 268 -23.07 9.34 -4.07
N TYR A 269 -22.68 8.30 -3.34
CA TYR A 269 -23.59 7.33 -2.72
C TYR A 269 -23.85 7.69 -1.26
N GLY A 270 -25.06 7.39 -0.80
CA GLY A 270 -25.52 7.67 0.56
C GLY A 270 -27.04 7.81 0.64
N LYS A 271 -27.63 7.44 1.77
CA LYS A 271 -29.06 7.65 2.03
C LYS A 271 -29.36 9.11 2.40
N GLY A 272 -30.42 9.66 1.82
CA GLY A 272 -30.85 11.04 2.09
C GLY A 272 -29.83 12.04 1.54
N LEU A 273 -29.39 12.98 2.39
CA LEU A 273 -28.41 14.01 2.03
C LEU A 273 -26.97 13.65 2.42
N LYS A 274 -26.73 12.41 2.87
CA LYS A 274 -25.39 11.97 3.25
C LYS A 274 -24.53 11.69 2.02
N ARG A 275 -23.26 12.06 2.11
CA ARG A 275 -22.22 11.75 1.13
C ARG A 275 -21.35 10.66 1.73
N GLU A 276 -21.85 9.43 1.70
CA GLU A 276 -21.21 8.32 2.42
C GLU A 276 -20.03 7.76 1.63
N LEU A 277 -20.16 7.62 0.31
CA LEU A 277 -19.21 6.87 -0.50
C LEU A 277 -19.05 7.46 -1.90
N MET A 278 -17.82 7.51 -2.39
CA MET A 278 -17.50 7.73 -3.81
C MET A 278 -16.45 6.72 -4.27
N ASN A 279 -16.55 6.27 -5.51
CA ASN A 279 -15.51 5.45 -6.13
C ASN A 279 -14.53 6.30 -6.95
N VAL A 280 -13.27 5.89 -6.95
CA VAL A 280 -12.22 6.42 -7.83
C VAL A 280 -11.45 5.26 -8.46
N SER A 281 -10.98 5.43 -9.69
CA SER A 281 -10.19 4.41 -10.38
C SER A 281 -9.11 5.01 -11.27
N VAL A 282 -8.07 4.22 -11.60
CA VAL A 282 -7.04 4.68 -12.54
C VAL A 282 -7.50 4.58 -13.99
N ALA A 283 -8.36 3.62 -14.33
CA ALA A 283 -9.03 3.48 -15.63
C ALA A 283 -10.51 3.09 -15.42
N GLN A 284 -11.37 3.37 -16.40
CA GLN A 284 -12.82 3.16 -16.31
C GLN A 284 -13.42 2.60 -17.59
N HIS A 285 -14.22 1.54 -17.43
CA HIS A 285 -15.18 1.16 -18.46
C HIS A 285 -16.16 2.30 -18.69
N SER A 286 -16.40 2.63 -19.95
CA SER A 286 -17.41 3.62 -20.36
C SER A 286 -17.96 3.29 -21.75
N ALA A 287 -17.21 3.55 -22.82
CA ALA A 287 -17.67 3.37 -24.19
C ALA A 287 -17.91 1.91 -24.60
N THR A 288 -17.03 0.97 -24.21
CA THR A 288 -17.02 -0.40 -24.77
C THR A 288 -16.98 -1.52 -23.75
N CYS A 289 -16.79 -1.26 -22.45
CA CYS A 289 -16.64 -2.28 -21.39
C CYS A 289 -15.66 -3.40 -21.80
N ARG A 290 -14.69 -3.07 -22.66
CA ARG A 290 -13.71 -3.98 -23.24
C ARG A 290 -12.42 -3.18 -23.39
N PHE A 291 -11.54 -3.27 -22.41
CA PHE A 291 -10.31 -2.49 -22.41
C PHE A 291 -9.40 -2.77 -23.61
N SER A 292 -9.42 -3.99 -24.13
CA SER A 292 -8.76 -4.33 -25.40
C SER A 292 -9.26 -3.50 -26.59
N ALA A 293 -10.54 -3.12 -26.63
CA ALA A 293 -11.10 -2.27 -27.68
C ALA A 293 -10.47 -0.87 -27.68
N THR A 294 -10.23 -0.32 -26.50
CA THR A 294 -9.58 0.99 -26.35
C THR A 294 -8.08 0.90 -26.55
N ALA A 295 -7.45 -0.18 -26.07
CA ALA A 295 -6.03 -0.42 -26.26
C ALA A 295 -5.65 -0.60 -27.73
N TRP A 296 -6.45 -1.33 -28.51
CA TRP A 296 -6.00 -1.90 -29.79
C TRP A 296 -6.89 -1.61 -31.00
N TYR A 297 -8.16 -1.25 -30.79
CA TYR A 297 -9.15 -1.15 -31.87
C TYR A 297 -9.85 0.22 -31.96
N GLY A 298 -9.28 1.25 -31.32
CA GLY A 298 -9.72 2.65 -31.47
C GLY A 298 -11.02 3.00 -30.73
N ALA A 299 -11.45 2.18 -29.77
CA ALA A 299 -12.50 2.57 -28.84
C ALA A 299 -12.02 3.63 -27.84
N ASN A 300 -12.90 4.08 -26.95
CA ASN A 300 -12.67 5.26 -26.11
C ASN A 300 -13.18 5.08 -24.68
N ASP A 301 -12.94 3.90 -24.09
CA ASP A 301 -13.00 3.76 -22.63
C ASP A 301 -11.97 4.73 -21.99
N ARG A 302 -12.14 5.06 -20.71
CA ARG A 302 -11.24 6.02 -20.05
C ARG A 302 -10.03 5.28 -19.53
N SER A 303 -8.91 5.40 -20.24
CA SER A 303 -7.64 4.82 -19.82
C SER A 303 -7.02 5.63 -18.66
N ARG A 304 -5.87 5.19 -18.17
CA ARG A 304 -5.03 5.97 -17.25
C ARG A 304 -4.66 7.37 -17.79
N ASN A 305 -4.63 7.49 -19.12
CA ASN A 305 -4.27 8.71 -19.83
C ASN A 305 -5.45 9.67 -20.00
N TRP A 306 -6.66 9.28 -19.58
CA TRP A 306 -7.85 10.10 -19.77
C TRP A 306 -7.79 11.39 -18.96
N HIS A 307 -7.94 12.53 -19.64
CA HIS A 307 -8.18 13.83 -19.00
C HIS A 307 -8.77 14.82 -19.99
N SER A 308 -9.40 15.87 -19.48
CA SER A 308 -9.95 16.95 -20.33
C SER A 308 -10.91 16.45 -21.43
N GLY A 309 -11.55 15.29 -21.22
CA GLY A 309 -12.54 14.71 -22.14
C GLY A 309 -11.99 13.78 -23.24
N ALA A 310 -10.71 13.39 -23.21
CA ALA A 310 -10.12 12.44 -24.15
C ALA A 310 -8.96 11.64 -23.52
N ASN A 311 -8.57 10.54 -24.16
CA ASN A 311 -7.33 9.83 -23.85
C ASN A 311 -6.13 10.59 -24.46
N ASP A 312 -5.17 11.02 -23.63
CA ASP A 312 -3.93 11.61 -24.13
C ASP A 312 -3.06 10.54 -24.83
N ALA A 313 -2.71 10.82 -26.08
CA ALA A 313 -1.93 9.94 -26.95
C ALA A 313 -0.41 10.15 -26.82
N THR A 314 0.06 11.11 -26.00
CA THR A 314 1.50 11.27 -25.75
C THR A 314 2.05 10.03 -25.05
N PRO A 315 3.22 9.49 -25.47
CA PRO A 315 3.75 8.26 -24.87
C PRO A 315 3.98 8.33 -23.36
N SER A 316 4.27 9.52 -22.83
CA SER A 316 4.49 9.74 -21.40
C SER A 316 3.19 9.88 -20.59
N ALA A 317 2.02 10.06 -21.22
CA ALA A 317 0.76 10.27 -20.51
C ALA A 317 0.44 9.15 -19.50
N VAL A 318 0.79 7.91 -19.86
CA VAL A 318 0.58 6.71 -19.04
C VAL A 318 1.38 6.72 -17.74
N LEU A 319 2.34 7.62 -17.57
CA LEU A 319 3.07 7.76 -16.31
C LEU A 319 2.30 8.61 -15.28
N HIS A 320 1.45 9.53 -15.74
CA HIS A 320 0.94 10.62 -14.90
C HIS A 320 -0.38 10.31 -14.17
N GLY A 321 -1.13 9.31 -14.62
CA GLY A 321 -2.39 8.89 -14.00
C GLY A 321 -3.43 10.00 -13.93
N TYR A 322 -3.65 10.70 -15.04
CA TYR A 322 -4.53 11.88 -15.06
C TYR A 322 -5.99 11.55 -14.72
N ASN A 323 -6.49 10.41 -15.18
CA ASN A 323 -7.85 9.97 -14.87
C ASN A 323 -8.03 9.78 -13.36
N PHE A 324 -7.03 9.21 -12.69
CA PHE A 324 -7.04 9.02 -11.26
C PHE A 324 -7.05 10.36 -10.51
N ALA A 325 -6.23 11.30 -10.98
CA ALA A 325 -6.14 12.64 -10.42
C ALA A 325 -7.48 13.39 -10.49
N GLU A 326 -8.13 13.43 -11.66
CA GLU A 326 -9.43 14.09 -11.83
C GLU A 326 -10.50 13.49 -10.90
N GLN A 327 -10.55 12.16 -10.78
CA GLN A 327 -11.51 11.49 -9.92
C GLN A 327 -11.27 11.76 -8.43
N TRP A 328 -10.01 11.73 -7.97
CA TRP A 328 -9.68 12.07 -6.60
C TRP A 328 -9.95 13.53 -6.26
N ASP A 329 -9.56 14.46 -7.11
CA ASP A 329 -9.77 15.89 -6.88
C ASP A 329 -11.28 16.18 -6.76
N PHE A 330 -12.10 15.51 -7.59
CA PHE A 330 -13.54 15.60 -7.48
C PHE A 330 -14.07 14.98 -6.18
N ALA A 331 -13.66 13.76 -5.82
CA ALA A 331 -14.06 13.12 -4.57
C ALA A 331 -13.71 13.99 -3.35
N ILE A 332 -12.50 14.55 -3.30
CA ILE A 332 -12.07 15.48 -2.24
C ILE A 332 -12.96 16.72 -2.19
N SER A 333 -13.31 17.30 -3.34
CA SER A 333 -14.21 18.47 -3.38
C SER A 333 -15.63 18.19 -2.86
N PHE A 334 -16.08 16.93 -2.98
CA PHE A 334 -17.38 16.48 -2.49
C PHE A 334 -17.35 15.98 -1.05
N ASP A 335 -16.17 15.78 -0.47
CA ASP A 335 -15.98 15.46 0.96
C ASP A 335 -16.83 14.26 1.44
N PRO A 336 -16.81 13.09 0.77
CA PRO A 336 -17.54 11.92 1.22
C PRO A 336 -16.90 11.33 2.49
N ASP A 337 -17.62 10.54 3.26
CA ASP A 337 -17.05 9.85 4.43
C ASP A 337 -16.07 8.73 4.02
N VAL A 338 -16.33 8.09 2.87
CA VAL A 338 -15.53 7.00 2.32
C VAL A 338 -15.17 7.25 0.86
N VAL A 339 -13.91 6.99 0.50
CA VAL A 339 -13.48 6.81 -0.90
C VAL A 339 -13.12 5.35 -1.12
N PHE A 340 -13.62 4.74 -2.20
CA PHE A 340 -13.28 3.37 -2.59
C PHE A 340 -12.49 3.35 -3.88
N VAL A 341 -11.31 2.73 -3.86
CA VAL A 341 -10.36 2.71 -4.98
C VAL A 341 -10.47 1.40 -5.77
N THR A 342 -10.52 1.51 -7.10
CA THR A 342 -10.54 0.36 -8.00
C THR A 342 -9.34 0.39 -8.92
N GLY A 343 -8.38 -0.52 -8.78
CA GLY A 343 -8.17 -1.51 -7.70
C GLY A 343 -6.67 -1.65 -7.41
N PHE A 344 -6.26 -2.58 -6.56
CA PHE A 344 -4.84 -2.74 -6.20
C PHE A 344 -4.07 -3.67 -7.14
N ASN A 345 -4.52 -4.92 -7.30
CA ASN A 345 -3.72 -6.01 -7.87
C ASN A 345 -4.43 -6.93 -8.90
N GLU A 346 -5.38 -6.44 -9.69
CA GLU A 346 -6.03 -7.08 -10.86
C GLU A 346 -5.11 -7.29 -12.09
N TRP A 347 -3.96 -7.93 -11.89
CA TRP A 347 -2.94 -8.06 -12.94
C TRP A 347 -3.34 -8.84 -14.18
N VAL A 348 -4.33 -9.73 -14.07
CA VAL A 348 -4.68 -10.64 -15.17
C VAL A 348 -6.12 -10.45 -15.62
N ALA A 349 -6.37 -10.73 -16.90
CA ALA A 349 -7.70 -10.88 -17.46
C ALA A 349 -7.79 -12.16 -18.29
N GLN A 350 -8.96 -12.77 -18.29
CA GLN A 350 -9.23 -13.92 -19.14
C GLN A 350 -9.49 -13.47 -20.59
N ARG A 351 -8.82 -14.11 -21.56
CA ARG A 351 -9.10 -13.90 -22.98
C ARG A 351 -10.51 -14.39 -23.33
N GLN A 352 -11.31 -13.52 -23.93
CA GLN A 352 -12.70 -13.78 -24.31
C GLN A 352 -12.83 -14.12 -25.81
N PRO A 353 -13.97 -14.71 -26.23
CA PRO A 353 -14.29 -14.87 -27.65
C PRO A 353 -14.19 -13.54 -28.41
N ALA A 354 -13.77 -13.62 -29.67
CA ALA A 354 -13.66 -12.46 -30.55
C ALA A 354 -14.98 -11.70 -30.68
N TYR A 355 -14.88 -10.38 -30.84
CA TYR A 355 -15.99 -9.49 -31.15
C TYR A 355 -15.85 -9.01 -32.61
N PRO A 356 -16.92 -8.62 -33.33
CA PRO A 356 -16.80 -8.11 -34.69
C PRO A 356 -15.76 -6.99 -34.82
N GLY A 357 -14.67 -7.24 -35.55
CA GLY A 357 -13.55 -6.30 -35.72
C GLY A 357 -12.47 -6.36 -34.63
N GLU A 358 -12.63 -7.20 -33.60
CA GLU A 358 -11.73 -7.33 -32.44
C GLU A 358 -11.35 -8.82 -32.28
N PRO A 359 -10.29 -9.32 -32.95
CA PRO A 359 -9.90 -10.74 -32.91
C PRO A 359 -9.42 -11.23 -31.54
N VAL A 360 -8.80 -10.34 -30.76
CA VAL A 360 -8.28 -10.62 -29.41
C VAL A 360 -8.98 -9.70 -28.43
N VAL A 361 -9.73 -10.28 -27.47
CA VAL A 361 -10.58 -9.53 -26.55
C VAL A 361 -10.21 -9.80 -25.09
N PHE A 362 -9.95 -8.72 -24.37
CA PHE A 362 -9.86 -8.65 -22.91
C PHE A 362 -10.83 -7.58 -22.38
N VAL A 363 -11.56 -7.95 -21.33
CA VAL A 363 -12.58 -7.11 -20.71
C VAL A 363 -11.93 -6.13 -19.75
N ASP A 364 -11.29 -6.64 -18.70
CA ASP A 364 -10.99 -5.89 -17.48
C ASP A 364 -9.61 -5.25 -17.39
N CYS A 365 -8.61 -5.85 -18.05
CA CYS A 365 -7.29 -5.29 -18.21
C CYS A 365 -6.68 -5.81 -19.53
N ALA A 366 -5.98 -4.95 -20.26
CA ALA A 366 -5.47 -5.25 -21.60
C ALA A 366 -4.01 -4.86 -21.77
N ASP A 367 -3.64 -3.63 -21.39
CA ASP A 367 -2.27 -3.11 -21.49
C ASP A 367 -1.96 -2.12 -20.34
N MET A 368 -0.79 -1.47 -20.41
CA MET A 368 -0.37 -0.47 -19.41
C MET A 368 -1.37 0.66 -19.22
N ALA A 369 -2.02 1.17 -20.29
CA ALA A 369 -2.95 2.29 -20.19
C ALA A 369 -4.37 1.84 -19.80
N ASN A 370 -4.75 0.63 -20.17
CA ASN A 370 -6.11 0.08 -20.02
C ASN A 370 -6.08 -1.08 -19.03
N SER A 371 -5.79 -0.74 -17.77
CA SER A 371 -5.77 -1.62 -16.59
C SER A 371 -6.09 -0.79 -15.34
N ARG A 372 -6.57 -1.41 -14.26
CA ARG A 372 -7.09 -0.70 -13.07
C ARG A 372 -6.13 -0.70 -11.87
N ASP A 373 -4.96 -1.26 -12.03
CA ASP A 373 -4.08 -1.59 -10.90
C ASP A 373 -3.21 -0.43 -10.45
N VAL A 374 -3.06 -0.29 -9.14
CA VAL A 374 -2.12 0.66 -8.53
C VAL A 374 -0.92 -0.04 -7.89
N GLU A 375 -0.88 -1.37 -7.86
CA GLU A 375 0.32 -2.11 -7.45
C GLU A 375 1.51 -1.77 -8.38
N PRO A 376 2.73 -1.65 -7.84
CA PRO A 376 3.93 -1.39 -8.62
C PRO A 376 4.17 -2.42 -9.73
N MET A 377 4.57 -1.91 -10.90
CA MET A 377 4.95 -2.70 -12.07
C MET A 377 6.47 -2.85 -12.14
N ASN A 378 6.95 -4.01 -12.60
CA ASN A 378 8.33 -4.13 -13.07
C ASN A 378 8.44 -3.43 -14.45
N GLY A 379 9.13 -2.29 -14.50
CA GLY A 379 9.34 -1.53 -15.74
C GLY A 379 8.71 -0.13 -15.71
N LEU A 380 8.14 0.29 -16.85
CA LEU A 380 7.85 1.70 -17.16
C LEU A 380 7.03 2.44 -16.09
N LEU A 381 5.98 1.80 -15.55
CA LEU A 381 5.10 2.46 -14.59
C LEU A 381 5.71 2.51 -13.18
N GLY A 382 6.61 1.59 -12.84
CA GLY A 382 7.20 1.49 -11.52
C GLY A 382 6.16 1.53 -10.40
N ASP A 383 6.41 2.33 -9.36
CA ASP A 383 5.50 2.60 -8.26
C ASP A 383 4.73 3.94 -8.40
N ASN A 384 4.67 4.53 -9.59
CA ASN A 384 4.05 5.86 -9.79
C ASN A 384 2.59 5.91 -9.35
N TYR A 385 1.81 4.85 -9.62
CA TYR A 385 0.38 4.78 -9.25
C TYR A 385 0.19 4.50 -7.75
N TYR A 386 1.05 3.67 -7.16
CA TYR A 386 1.09 3.46 -5.72
C TYR A 386 1.43 4.76 -4.98
N MET A 387 2.44 5.51 -5.43
CA MET A 387 2.79 6.82 -4.86
C MET A 387 1.68 7.86 -5.03
N GLN A 388 0.97 7.82 -6.17
CA GLN A 388 -0.20 8.66 -6.39
C GLN A 388 -1.34 8.32 -5.41
N LEU A 389 -1.60 7.02 -5.15
CA LEU A 389 -2.54 6.56 -4.13
C LEU A 389 -2.16 7.12 -2.75
N VAL A 390 -0.92 6.90 -2.30
CA VAL A 390 -0.43 7.38 -0.99
C VAL A 390 -0.68 8.88 -0.82
N ASN A 391 -0.36 9.68 -1.84
CA ASN A 391 -0.55 11.13 -1.82
C ASN A 391 -2.02 11.53 -1.71
N TYR A 392 -2.91 10.90 -2.50
CA TYR A 392 -4.32 11.28 -2.49
C TYR A 392 -5.04 10.82 -1.22
N ILE A 393 -4.67 9.67 -0.66
CA ILE A 393 -5.16 9.28 0.67
C ILE A 393 -4.75 10.34 1.70
N ALA A 394 -3.52 10.84 1.66
CA ALA A 394 -3.05 11.91 2.54
C ALA A 394 -3.80 13.22 2.36
N LYS A 395 -4.13 13.60 1.12
CA LYS A 395 -4.95 14.79 0.84
C LYS A 395 -6.39 14.63 1.35
N PHE A 396 -6.98 13.45 1.23
CA PHE A 396 -8.35 13.18 1.63
C PHE A 396 -8.52 13.03 3.15
N LYS A 397 -7.66 12.24 3.80
CA LYS A 397 -7.72 11.98 5.25
C LYS A 397 -7.03 13.06 6.08
N GLY A 398 -6.12 13.82 5.47
CA GLY A 398 -5.18 14.70 6.14
C GLY A 398 -3.85 14.01 6.47
N THR A 399 -2.80 14.81 6.68
CA THR A 399 -1.47 14.34 7.08
C THR A 399 -1.29 14.43 8.60
N VAL A 400 -0.58 13.46 9.19
CA VAL A 400 -0.11 13.58 10.59
C VAL A 400 1.15 14.45 10.69
N ALA A 401 1.43 14.95 11.89
CA ALA A 401 2.65 15.68 12.14
C ALA A 401 3.89 14.78 11.95
N LYS A 402 4.94 15.36 11.37
CA LYS A 402 6.28 14.75 11.34
C LYS A 402 6.78 14.58 12.78
N LYS A 403 7.61 13.57 13.04
CA LYS A 403 8.23 13.46 14.37
C LYS A 403 9.21 14.60 14.57
N GLN A 404 9.07 15.29 15.70
CA GLN A 404 9.87 16.46 16.04
C GLN A 404 10.85 16.12 17.17
N SER A 405 12.10 16.55 17.02
CA SER A 405 12.99 16.72 18.17
C SER A 405 12.56 17.96 18.94
N LYS A 406 12.13 17.77 20.18
CA LYS A 406 11.68 18.89 21.02
C LYS A 406 12.84 19.64 21.67
N GLU A 407 14.00 19.00 21.83
CA GLU A 407 15.17 19.51 22.55
C GLU A 407 16.46 18.89 22.00
N ASP A 408 17.60 19.53 22.27
CA ASP A 408 18.91 18.97 21.97
C ASP A 408 19.19 17.75 22.88
N VAL A 409 19.61 16.65 22.27
CA VAL A 409 20.03 15.42 22.95
C VAL A 409 21.35 14.97 22.31
N THR A 410 22.45 15.20 23.03
CA THR A 410 23.78 14.74 22.65
C THR A 410 23.94 13.25 22.96
N ILE A 411 24.42 12.47 21.99
CA ILE A 411 24.82 11.07 22.18
C ILE A 411 26.34 10.98 22.13
N ASP A 412 26.95 10.39 23.17
CA ASP A 412 28.38 10.08 23.17
C ASP A 412 28.62 8.73 22.47
N PRO A 413 29.34 8.67 21.33
CA PRO A 413 29.66 7.42 20.67
C PRO A 413 30.57 6.50 21.50
N ASN A 414 31.28 7.01 22.52
CA ASN A 414 32.05 6.16 23.44
C ASN A 414 31.23 5.65 24.63
N GLY A 415 30.00 6.15 24.79
CA GLY A 415 29.07 5.73 25.83
C GLY A 415 28.26 4.50 25.43
N GLY A 416 27.49 3.96 26.39
CA GLY A 416 26.61 2.82 26.14
C GLY A 416 25.35 3.20 25.36
N PHE A 417 24.70 2.20 24.75
CA PHE A 417 23.47 2.38 23.99
C PHE A 417 22.24 2.76 24.83
N GLU A 418 22.30 2.66 26.17
CA GLU A 418 21.21 3.07 27.07
C GLU A 418 20.83 4.55 26.95
N GLN A 419 21.73 5.39 26.39
CA GLN A 419 21.45 6.78 26.04
C GLN A 419 20.22 6.92 25.11
N TRP A 420 19.98 5.92 24.26
CA TRP A 420 18.88 5.88 23.30
C TRP A 420 17.50 5.58 23.95
N ASN A 421 17.45 5.32 25.26
CA ASN A 421 16.20 5.18 26.01
C ASN A 421 15.61 6.53 26.44
N ASN A 422 16.29 7.64 26.13
CA ASN A 422 15.79 8.97 26.44
C ASN A 422 14.47 9.24 25.69
N PRO A 423 13.36 9.52 26.39
CA PRO A 423 12.05 9.71 25.77
C PRO A 423 11.94 10.96 24.89
N LYS A 424 12.96 11.84 24.90
CA LYS A 424 13.06 13.01 24.03
C LYS A 424 13.55 12.68 22.62
N ILE A 425 14.08 11.48 22.40
CA ILE A 425 14.59 11.02 21.11
C ILE A 425 13.41 10.58 20.24
N ALA A 426 13.43 10.96 18.95
CA ALA A 426 12.44 10.48 18.00
C ALA A 426 12.70 9.00 17.71
N SER A 427 11.73 8.13 18.02
CA SER A 427 11.78 6.70 17.74
C SER A 427 10.78 6.33 16.66
N TYR A 428 11.11 5.39 15.80
CA TYR A 428 10.29 4.84 14.73
C TYR A 428 10.38 3.31 14.81
N GLU A 429 9.38 2.62 14.32
CA GLU A 429 9.31 1.16 14.27
C GLU A 429 9.23 0.71 12.82
N ASP A 430 9.90 -0.40 12.53
CA ASP A 430 9.76 -1.09 11.25
C ASP A 430 8.99 -2.39 11.41
N TYR A 431 8.51 -2.92 10.28
CA TYR A 431 7.81 -4.19 10.24
C TYR A 431 8.79 -5.31 10.54
N THR A 432 8.55 -6.06 11.62
CA THR A 432 9.38 -7.24 11.90
C THR A 432 8.82 -8.51 11.24
N ASN A 433 9.66 -9.53 11.06
CA ASN A 433 9.37 -10.79 10.36
C ASN A 433 8.89 -10.56 8.92
N ASP A 434 9.40 -9.52 8.26
CA ASP A 434 9.11 -9.17 6.87
C ASP A 434 10.27 -9.50 5.91
N ILE A 435 11.39 -9.98 6.45
CA ILE A 435 12.56 -10.52 5.75
C ILE A 435 12.46 -12.01 5.41
N VAL A 436 11.28 -12.61 5.56
CA VAL A 436 11.08 -14.06 5.35
C VAL A 436 11.49 -14.50 3.93
N ASP A 437 12.06 -15.69 3.81
CA ASP A 437 12.41 -16.26 2.52
C ASP A 437 11.17 -16.43 1.63
N ARG A 438 11.33 -16.10 0.34
CA ARG A 438 10.38 -16.43 -0.72
C ARG A 438 10.78 -17.74 -1.37
N ASN A 439 9.82 -18.65 -1.51
CA ASN A 439 9.96 -19.83 -2.37
C ASN A 439 8.57 -20.25 -2.85
N CYS A 440 8.10 -19.64 -3.95
CA CYS A 440 6.75 -19.84 -4.44
C CYS A 440 6.70 -20.01 -5.96
N ALA A 441 5.79 -20.87 -6.43
CA ALA A 441 5.51 -21.03 -7.84
C ALA A 441 4.63 -19.88 -8.35
N GLY A 442 4.99 -19.32 -9.50
CA GLY A 442 4.21 -18.35 -10.26
C GLY A 442 3.53 -18.96 -11.48
N PHE A 443 3.07 -18.08 -12.37
CA PHE A 443 2.56 -18.48 -13.69
C PHE A 443 3.68 -19.04 -14.58
N GLY A 444 3.30 -19.90 -15.52
CA GLY A 444 4.21 -20.45 -16.51
C GLY A 444 5.34 -21.32 -16.00
N ARG A 445 5.12 -22.00 -14.86
CA ARG A 445 6.14 -22.80 -14.18
C ARG A 445 7.35 -21.99 -13.67
N LEU A 446 7.21 -20.67 -13.58
CA LEU A 446 8.21 -19.83 -12.93
C LEU A 446 8.27 -20.17 -11.44
N GLN A 447 9.48 -20.12 -10.89
CA GLN A 447 9.73 -20.27 -9.46
C GLN A 447 10.42 -19.01 -8.95
N TYR A 448 9.82 -18.34 -7.97
CA TYR A 448 10.40 -17.19 -7.31
C TYR A 448 11.10 -17.65 -6.03
N VAL A 449 12.40 -17.37 -5.95
CA VAL A 449 13.22 -17.62 -4.77
C VAL A 449 13.91 -16.33 -4.37
N ASP A 450 13.74 -15.94 -3.12
CA ASP A 450 14.46 -14.83 -2.51
C ASP A 450 14.83 -15.19 -1.08
N SER A 451 16.10 -15.06 -0.74
CA SER A 451 16.63 -15.27 0.61
C SER A 451 17.57 -14.13 0.99
N SER A 452 17.30 -12.94 0.44
CA SER A 452 18.13 -11.75 0.65
C SER A 452 17.90 -11.10 2.01
N GLY A 453 16.81 -11.44 2.70
CA GLY A 453 16.52 -11.02 4.07
C GLY A 453 17.63 -11.43 5.04
N ARG A 454 18.27 -10.44 5.68
CA ARG A 454 19.45 -10.67 6.53
C ARG A 454 19.29 -10.08 7.93
N ASN A 455 19.05 -8.78 8.00
CA ASN A 455 18.91 -8.04 9.24
C ASN A 455 17.50 -7.46 9.31
N ASP A 456 16.62 -8.12 10.06
CA ASP A 456 15.24 -7.70 10.32
C ASP A 456 15.23 -6.44 11.20
N ILE A 457 15.05 -5.28 10.60
CA ILE A 457 15.06 -3.98 11.27
C ILE A 457 13.82 -3.87 12.15
N LYS A 458 14.01 -3.38 13.38
CA LYS A 458 12.93 -3.27 14.35
C LYS A 458 12.71 -1.82 14.79
N THR A 459 13.76 -1.17 15.27
CA THR A 459 13.66 0.19 15.83
C THR A 459 14.65 1.10 15.16
N VAL A 460 14.18 2.26 14.75
CA VAL A 460 15.00 3.33 14.19
C VAL A 460 14.85 4.57 15.06
N LYS A 461 15.93 5.31 15.31
CA LYS A 461 15.85 6.54 16.10
C LYS A 461 16.70 7.67 15.52
N ALA A 462 16.27 8.91 15.78
CA ALA A 462 16.98 10.12 15.40
C ALA A 462 17.00 11.14 16.55
N ALA A 463 18.17 11.75 16.74
CA ALA A 463 18.37 12.85 17.68
C ALA A 463 19.30 13.90 17.07
N LYS A 464 19.43 15.05 17.75
CA LYS A 464 20.26 16.17 17.30
C LYS A 464 20.76 16.98 18.48
N ASP A 465 21.85 17.71 18.28
CA ASP A 465 22.25 18.85 19.09
C ASP A 465 22.75 19.99 18.21
N SER A 466 23.37 21.02 18.78
CA SER A 466 23.86 22.18 18.01
C SER A 466 24.89 21.82 16.92
N GLN A 467 25.63 20.72 17.05
CA GLN A 467 26.72 20.35 16.13
C GLN A 467 26.42 19.08 15.33
N TYR A 468 25.69 18.11 15.88
CA TYR A 468 25.54 16.78 15.32
C TYR A 468 24.09 16.37 15.09
N LEU A 469 23.92 15.48 14.11
CA LEU A 469 22.78 14.58 14.02
C LEU A 469 23.21 13.18 14.48
N TYR A 470 22.29 12.47 15.11
CA TYR A 470 22.50 11.14 15.63
C TYR A 470 21.45 10.20 15.07
N PHE A 471 21.89 9.02 14.65
CA PHE A 471 21.00 7.97 14.15
C PHE A 471 21.28 6.66 14.87
N TYR A 472 20.23 5.87 15.05
CA TYR A 472 20.29 4.54 15.63
C TYR A 472 19.40 3.60 14.84
N VAL A 473 19.83 2.36 14.72
CA VAL A 473 19.01 1.24 14.26
C VAL A 473 19.29 0.02 15.12
N ASP A 474 18.24 -0.73 15.44
CA ASP A 474 18.36 -2.10 15.94
C ASP A 474 17.55 -3.10 15.12
N THR A 475 18.00 -4.33 15.20
CA THR A 475 17.43 -5.49 14.52
C THR A 475 16.83 -6.47 15.53
N VAL A 476 15.95 -7.37 15.08
CA VAL A 476 15.35 -8.41 15.93
C VAL A 476 16.43 -9.32 16.51
N GLU A 477 17.30 -9.82 15.64
CA GLU A 477 18.44 -10.69 15.99
C GLU A 477 19.76 -9.92 15.94
N ALA A 478 20.85 -10.54 16.40
CA ALA A 478 22.20 -9.95 16.30
C ALA A 478 22.58 -9.63 14.85
N LEU A 479 23.32 -8.52 14.64
CA LEU A 479 23.70 -8.07 13.32
C LEU A 479 24.51 -9.13 12.59
N GLN A 480 24.05 -9.50 11.41
CA GLN A 480 24.78 -10.35 10.49
C GLN A 480 25.66 -9.47 9.59
N SER A 481 26.97 -9.67 9.64
CA SER A 481 27.93 -8.80 8.94
C SER A 481 27.94 -9.05 7.43
N LEU A 482 27.99 -7.95 6.69
CA LEU A 482 28.50 -7.90 5.33
C LEU A 482 29.50 -6.74 5.29
N SER A 483 30.59 -6.94 4.56
CA SER A 483 31.58 -5.91 4.26
C SER A 483 31.54 -5.62 2.76
N ASN A 484 30.36 -5.22 2.25
CA ASN A 484 30.14 -4.94 0.83
C ASN A 484 29.22 -3.72 0.66
N ASP A 485 28.92 -3.37 -0.59
CA ASP A 485 28.14 -2.18 -0.92
C ASP A 485 26.69 -2.20 -0.37
N ASN A 486 26.18 -3.36 0.02
CA ASN A 486 24.82 -3.55 0.53
C ASN A 486 24.80 -3.88 2.04
N SER A 487 25.81 -3.41 2.78
CA SER A 487 25.76 -3.34 4.25
C SER A 487 24.54 -2.51 4.73
N MET A 488 24.26 -2.50 6.04
CA MET A 488 23.20 -1.69 6.65
C MET A 488 23.47 -0.19 6.43
N ASN A 489 22.93 0.36 5.36
CA ASN A 489 23.19 1.71 4.86
C ASN A 489 22.16 2.70 5.42
N LEU A 490 22.60 3.92 5.73
CA LEU A 490 21.72 5.04 6.04
C LEU A 490 21.70 6.02 4.86
N LEU A 491 20.52 6.25 4.30
CA LEU A 491 20.25 7.22 3.24
C LEU A 491 19.58 8.45 3.83
N ILE A 492 20.02 9.65 3.44
CA ILE A 492 19.50 10.93 3.95
C ILE A 492 19.15 11.85 2.79
N GLY A 493 17.93 12.41 2.82
CA GLY A 493 17.47 13.51 1.96
C GLY A 493 17.27 14.79 2.77
N MET A 494 17.83 15.90 2.28
CA MET A 494 17.88 17.21 2.95
C MET A 494 16.83 18.20 2.42
N GLY A 495 15.78 17.69 1.76
CA GLY A 495 14.68 18.52 1.25
C GLY A 495 15.03 19.35 0.01
N VAL A 496 16.22 19.15 -0.59
CA VAL A 496 16.55 19.64 -1.93
C VAL A 496 16.15 18.55 -2.90
N VAL A 497 15.09 18.78 -3.68
CA VAL A 497 14.48 17.74 -4.53
C VAL A 497 15.45 17.37 -5.65
N ASN A 498 16.28 16.36 -5.40
CA ASN A 498 17.06 15.69 -6.43
C ASN A 498 16.31 14.44 -6.90
N PRO A 499 15.51 14.53 -7.98
CA PRO A 499 14.72 13.39 -8.46
C PRO A 499 15.61 12.24 -8.96
N THR A 500 16.88 12.51 -9.30
CA THR A 500 17.75 11.52 -9.95
C THR A 500 18.28 10.42 -9.02
N MET A 501 18.17 10.58 -7.69
CA MET A 501 18.53 9.55 -6.70
C MET A 501 17.42 9.38 -5.66
N ASN A 502 16.17 9.35 -6.09
CA ASN A 502 15.00 9.14 -5.22
C ASN A 502 14.87 10.15 -4.07
N GLY A 503 15.46 11.35 -4.23
CA GLY A 503 15.49 12.40 -3.21
C GLY A 503 16.62 12.27 -2.17
N TYR A 504 17.55 11.33 -2.32
CA TYR A 504 18.69 11.18 -1.40
C TYR A 504 19.88 12.05 -1.79
N ASP A 505 20.44 12.74 -0.80
CA ASP A 505 21.62 13.60 -0.92
C ASP A 505 22.87 12.93 -0.35
N TYR A 506 22.70 12.04 0.64
CA TYR A 506 23.81 11.38 1.34
C TYR A 506 23.58 9.89 1.54
N LEU A 507 24.68 9.15 1.46
CA LEU A 507 24.78 7.73 1.78
C LEU A 507 25.83 7.55 2.86
N ILE A 508 25.48 6.84 3.93
CA ILE A 508 26.35 6.57 5.06
C ILE A 508 26.46 5.06 5.26
N ASN A 509 27.66 4.61 5.64
CA ASN A 509 27.98 3.22 5.99
C ASN A 509 28.06 2.22 4.82
N ARG A 510 28.21 2.69 3.57
CA ARG A 510 28.54 1.81 2.44
C ARG A 510 29.80 0.99 2.72
N TRP A 511 30.79 1.66 3.31
CA TRP A 511 31.97 1.01 3.86
C TRP A 511 32.19 1.51 5.29
N GLY A 512 32.00 0.63 6.27
CA GLY A 512 32.20 0.91 7.68
C GLY A 512 32.99 -0.19 8.39
N SER A 513 33.75 0.23 9.40
CA SER A 513 34.38 -0.64 10.38
C SER A 513 34.26 -0.01 11.76
N ASP A 514 34.40 -0.78 12.83
CA ASP A 514 34.19 -0.25 14.19
C ASP A 514 34.94 1.07 14.42
N ASN A 515 34.20 2.05 14.94
CA ASN A 515 34.53 3.46 15.17
C ASN A 515 34.35 4.41 13.98
N LYS A 516 34.34 3.96 12.72
CA LYS A 516 34.23 4.85 11.55
C LYS A 516 33.44 4.24 10.39
N ALA A 517 32.49 5.02 9.87
CA ALA A 517 31.82 4.74 8.61
C ALA A 517 32.05 5.87 7.60
N THR A 518 31.97 5.53 6.32
CA THR A 518 32.01 6.50 5.23
C THR A 518 30.71 7.30 5.17
N ILE A 519 30.82 8.58 4.79
CA ILE A 519 29.71 9.39 4.30
C ILE A 519 30.05 9.84 2.89
N GLN A 520 29.09 9.70 2.00
CA GLN A 520 29.18 10.09 0.60
C GLN A 520 28.07 11.09 0.27
N ARG A 521 28.36 12.04 -0.61
CA ARG A 521 27.41 13.02 -1.12
C ARG A 521 27.07 12.72 -2.57
N PHE A 522 25.79 12.76 -2.90
CA PHE A 522 25.34 12.60 -4.27
C PHE A 522 25.61 13.89 -5.08
N ASN A 523 26.32 13.76 -6.20
CA ASN A 523 26.72 14.89 -7.05
C ASN A 523 25.76 15.14 -8.23
N GLY A 524 24.67 14.37 -8.34
CA GLY A 524 23.76 14.35 -9.49
C GLY A 524 23.90 13.13 -10.39
N THR A 525 24.98 12.35 -10.24
CA THR A 525 25.22 11.12 -11.02
C THR A 525 25.67 9.95 -10.16
N ALA A 526 26.49 10.19 -9.14
CA ALA A 526 27.00 9.17 -8.23
C ALA A 526 27.23 9.72 -6.81
N PHE A 527 27.36 8.81 -5.85
CA PHE A 527 27.79 9.12 -4.49
C PHE A 527 29.32 9.22 -4.42
N GLU A 528 29.83 10.41 -4.11
CA GLU A 528 31.26 10.68 -3.95
C GLU A 528 31.65 10.82 -2.48
N PRO A 529 32.88 10.42 -2.09
CA PRO A 529 33.34 10.55 -0.69
C PRO A 529 33.22 11.99 -0.17
N ALA A 530 32.53 12.15 0.97
CA ALA A 530 32.37 13.44 1.65
C ALA A 530 33.09 13.49 3.01
N GLY A 531 33.44 12.34 3.58
CA GLY A 531 34.19 12.24 4.83
C GLY A 531 33.93 10.94 5.58
N THR A 532 34.09 10.99 6.89
CA THR A 532 33.80 9.87 7.80
C THR A 532 32.98 10.33 9.00
N VAL A 533 32.15 9.43 9.52
CA VAL A 533 31.31 9.63 10.71
C VAL A 533 31.68 8.62 11.80
N ASN A 534 31.36 8.92 13.07
CA ASN A 534 31.48 7.90 14.10
C ASN A 534 30.42 6.82 13.89
N PHE A 535 30.84 5.57 14.00
CA PHE A 535 30.00 4.39 13.80
C PHE A 535 30.36 3.36 14.85
N VAL A 536 29.37 2.89 15.59
CA VAL A 536 29.56 1.92 16.68
C VAL A 536 28.51 0.83 16.54
N THR A 537 28.96 -0.42 16.66
CA THR A 537 28.08 -1.59 16.69
C THR A 537 28.13 -2.27 18.05
N GLN A 538 27.00 -2.82 18.51
CA GLN A 538 26.95 -3.69 19.68
C GLN A 538 25.79 -4.69 19.54
N GLY A 539 26.12 -5.96 19.29
CA GLY A 539 25.12 -7.02 19.16
C GLY A 539 24.18 -6.76 17.97
N ASN A 540 22.94 -6.37 18.27
CA ASN A 540 21.89 -6.05 17.30
C ASN A 540 21.74 -4.54 17.02
N LYS A 541 22.67 -3.68 17.47
CA LYS A 541 22.51 -2.22 17.47
C LYS A 541 23.62 -1.51 16.70
N ILE A 542 23.25 -0.45 15.99
CA ILE A 542 24.16 0.52 15.36
C ILE A 542 23.82 1.91 15.87
N MET A 543 24.84 2.73 16.14
CA MET A 543 24.67 4.17 16.28
C MET A 543 25.68 4.96 15.43
N LEU A 544 25.22 6.10 14.94
CA LEU A 544 25.97 7.04 14.12
C LEU A 544 25.94 8.44 14.74
N ARG A 545 27.07 9.15 14.65
CA ARG A 545 27.16 10.59 14.91
C ARG A 545 27.68 11.31 13.66
N VAL A 546 26.86 12.17 13.09
CA VAL A 546 27.10 12.90 11.84
C VAL A 546 27.30 14.38 12.14
N ASP A 547 28.48 14.91 11.81
CA ASP A 547 28.72 16.36 11.91
C ASP A 547 27.88 17.09 10.85
N ARG A 548 27.11 18.09 11.28
CA ARG A 548 26.24 18.88 10.40
C ARG A 548 27.02 19.57 9.27
N ALA A 549 28.30 19.87 9.49
CA ALA A 549 29.17 20.43 8.46
C ALA A 549 29.37 19.48 7.26
N LEU A 550 29.35 18.15 7.48
CA LEU A 550 29.44 17.16 6.40
C LEU A 550 28.17 17.14 5.54
N LEU A 551 27.03 17.53 6.12
CA LEU A 551 25.75 17.68 5.44
C LEU A 551 25.57 19.05 4.77
N GLY A 552 26.61 19.89 4.79
CA GLY A 552 26.54 21.24 4.20
C GLY A 552 25.63 22.20 4.97
N VAL A 553 25.25 21.87 6.21
CA VAL A 553 24.31 22.66 7.03
C VAL A 553 25.09 23.32 8.16
N ARG A 554 24.88 24.63 8.37
CA ARG A 554 25.60 25.36 9.42
C ARG A 554 24.73 25.99 10.52
N THR A 555 23.46 26.35 10.30
CA THR A 555 22.68 27.07 11.36
C THR A 555 21.15 27.03 11.30
N THR A 556 20.49 26.34 10.36
CA THR A 556 19.02 26.36 10.22
C THR A 556 18.37 25.06 10.68
N LYS A 557 17.18 25.17 11.31
CA LYS A 557 16.29 24.02 11.53
C LYS A 557 16.02 23.30 10.21
N MET A 558 16.05 21.97 10.24
CA MET A 558 15.89 21.14 9.05
C MET A 558 14.72 20.17 9.16
N ASN A 559 14.17 19.86 7.98
CA ASN A 559 13.35 18.69 7.78
C ASN A 559 14.21 17.64 7.07
N ILE A 560 14.48 16.55 7.76
CA ILE A 560 15.30 15.46 7.26
C ILE A 560 14.36 14.31 6.88
N GLN A 561 14.61 13.73 5.71
CA GLN A 561 14.07 12.43 5.31
C GLN A 561 15.19 11.41 5.40
N PHE A 562 14.92 10.23 5.94
CA PHE A 562 15.94 9.20 6.03
C PHE A 562 15.38 7.77 5.99
N LYS A 563 16.23 6.85 5.56
CA LYS A 563 15.94 5.42 5.43
C LYS A 563 17.16 4.60 5.84
N TRP A 564 16.91 3.51 6.55
CA TRP A 564 17.89 2.43 6.68
C TRP A 564 17.59 1.34 5.66
N ALA A 565 18.60 0.79 5.01
CA ALA A 565 18.45 -0.28 4.03
C ALA A 565 19.58 -1.30 4.19
N ASP A 566 19.21 -2.56 4.36
CA ASP A 566 20.10 -3.69 4.51
C ASP A 566 19.95 -4.63 3.31
N ASN A 567 21.06 -4.94 2.63
CA ASN A 567 21.07 -5.83 1.48
C ASN A 567 20.18 -5.38 0.29
N CYS A 568 19.85 -4.08 0.20
CA CYS A 568 19.19 -3.47 -0.96
C CYS A 568 20.20 -2.81 -1.90
N ASN A 569 19.95 -2.87 -3.21
CA ASN A 569 20.62 -2.03 -4.20
C ASN A 569 20.06 -0.61 -4.15
N ILE A 570 20.78 0.30 -3.50
CA ILE A 570 20.35 1.69 -3.31
C ILE A 570 20.12 2.48 -4.62
N TYR A 571 20.71 2.04 -5.74
CA TYR A 571 20.55 2.69 -7.05
C TYR A 571 19.27 2.28 -7.76
N ASP A 572 18.65 1.18 -7.32
CA ASP A 572 17.37 0.72 -7.80
C ASP A 572 16.31 0.97 -6.70
N PRO A 573 15.43 1.99 -6.83
CA PRO A 573 14.39 2.23 -5.84
C PRO A 573 13.46 1.03 -5.62
N TYR A 574 13.35 0.14 -6.60
CA TYR A 574 12.48 -1.02 -6.51
C TYR A 574 13.08 -2.13 -5.64
N SER A 575 14.41 -2.13 -5.46
CA SER A 575 15.10 -3.04 -4.54
C SER A 575 14.65 -2.88 -3.08
N PHE A 576 14.18 -1.69 -2.68
CA PHE A 576 13.56 -1.46 -1.36
C PHE A 576 12.22 -2.19 -1.17
N TYR A 577 11.63 -2.72 -2.24
CA TYR A 577 10.44 -3.56 -2.17
C TYR A 577 10.79 -5.05 -2.27
N THR A 578 11.79 -5.38 -3.07
CA THR A 578 11.98 -6.75 -3.57
C THR A 578 13.10 -7.54 -2.88
N THR A 579 14.04 -6.88 -2.20
CA THR A 579 15.22 -7.54 -1.63
C THR A 579 15.64 -6.94 -0.31
N GLY A 580 16.24 -7.77 0.55
CA GLY A 580 16.81 -7.33 1.82
C GLY A 580 15.75 -6.81 2.77
N ASP A 581 16.09 -5.75 3.48
CA ASP A 581 15.19 -5.04 4.37
C ASP A 581 15.35 -3.52 4.24
N SER A 582 14.26 -2.77 4.33
CA SER A 582 14.30 -1.32 4.30
C SER A 582 13.29 -0.70 5.25
N ALA A 583 13.77 0.26 6.05
CA ALA A 583 13.00 0.93 7.09
C ALA A 583 12.88 2.43 6.76
N PRO A 584 11.68 2.94 6.41
CA PRO A 584 10.42 2.19 6.25
C PRO A 584 10.39 1.42 4.92
N TYR A 585 9.40 0.54 4.72
CA TYR A 585 9.32 -0.31 3.52
C TYR A 585 9.13 0.49 2.21
N GLY A 586 9.75 0.02 1.12
CA GLY A 586 9.59 0.61 -0.21
C GLY A 586 10.22 2.01 -0.36
N ARG A 587 9.61 2.88 -1.19
CA ARG A 587 10.18 4.21 -1.51
C ARG A 587 10.05 5.24 -0.37
N LEU A 588 9.17 5.02 0.59
CA LEU A 588 8.90 5.98 1.67
C LEU A 588 10.11 6.17 2.59
N ASN A 589 10.14 7.30 3.31
CA ASN A 589 11.18 7.66 4.28
C ASN A 589 10.57 8.12 5.59
N TYR A 590 11.28 7.88 6.69
CA TYR A 590 10.98 8.54 7.96
C TYR A 590 11.23 10.03 7.85
N THR A 591 10.41 10.84 8.53
CA THR A 591 10.58 12.29 8.58
C THR A 591 10.95 12.75 9.98
N PHE A 592 12.01 13.56 10.07
CA PHE A 592 12.52 14.13 11.31
C PHE A 592 12.61 15.65 11.19
N MET A 593 11.96 16.37 12.10
CA MET A 593 11.90 17.84 12.13
C MET A 593 12.58 18.40 13.38
N GLU A 594 13.35 19.48 13.23
CA GLU A 594 14.13 20.14 14.31
C GLU A 594 13.47 21.37 14.95
#